data_AF-A0A7L2W330-F1
#
_entry.id   AF-A0A7L2W330-F1
#
_cell.length_a   1.000
_cell.length_b   1.000
_cell.length_c   1.000
_cell.angle_alpha   90.00
_cell.angle_beta   90.00
_cell.angle_gamma   90.00
#
_symmetry.space_group_name_H-M   'P 1'
#
loop_
_entity.id
_entity.type
_entity.pdbx_description
1 polymer ?
#
loop_
_entity_poly.entity_id
_entity_poly.type
_entity_poly.pdbx_seq_one_letter_code
_entity_poly.pdbx_strand_id
1 'polypeptide(L)'
;FLLCVCMWESGAESLRYSLPEELQRDSSVGKIAEDLGLAPSQLAARKARVVAEGSEQLFRLDPATGVLTAKDSLDREQICPHSDTCT
;
A
#
# COMPACT_ATOMS: atom_id res chain seq x y z
N PHE A 1 8.37 7.67 -42.84
CA PHE A 1 7.80 6.81 -41.79
C PHE A 1 8.34 7.30 -40.45
N LEU A 2 7.49 7.82 -39.57
CA LEU A 2 7.89 8.29 -38.24
C LEU A 2 7.60 7.16 -37.25
N LEU A 3 8.66 6.49 -36.81
CA LEU A 3 8.59 5.51 -35.72
C LEU A 3 8.70 6.28 -34.41
N CYS A 4 7.57 6.43 -33.71
CA CYS A 4 7.55 6.97 -32.36
C CYS A 4 7.70 5.81 -31.38
N VAL A 5 8.84 5.73 -30.69
CA VAL A 5 9.08 4.74 -29.65
C VAL A 5 8.77 5.37 -28.30
N CYS A 6 7.72 4.89 -27.64
CA CYS A 6 7.37 5.31 -26.28
C CYS A 6 8.21 4.49 -25.29
N MET A 7 9.30 5.06 -24.78
CA MET A 7 10.02 4.47 -23.66
C MET A 7 9.29 4.86 -22.36
N TRP A 8 8.74 3.87 -21.67
CA TRP A 8 8.23 4.05 -20.31
C TRP A 8 9.33 3.62 -19.32
N GLU A 9 9.74 4.53 -18.44
CA GLU A 9 10.58 4.15 -17.30
C GLU A 9 9.73 3.48 -16.23
N SER A 10 10.00 2.20 -15.97
CA SER A 10 9.38 1.46 -14.86
C SER A 10 10.32 1.58 -13.66
N GLY A 11 9.92 2.35 -12.64
CA GLY A 11 10.59 2.36 -11.34
C GLY A 11 9.88 1.45 -10.34
N ALA A 12 10.65 0.81 -9.46
CA ALA A 12 10.13 0.19 -8.25
C ALA A 12 10.66 0.96 -7.06
N GLU A 13 9.77 1.35 -6.14
CA GLU A 13 10.11 2.07 -4.93
C GLU A 13 9.67 1.24 -3.72
N SER A 14 10.51 1.20 -2.69
CA SER A 14 10.22 0.48 -1.45
C SER A 14 9.91 1.48 -0.33
N LEU A 15 8.67 1.45 0.16
CA LEU A 15 8.22 2.23 1.32
C LEU A 15 8.16 1.32 2.55
N ARG A 16 8.55 1.84 3.72
CA ARG A 16 8.52 1.12 5.00
C ARG A 16 7.72 1.93 6.02
N TYR A 17 6.73 1.28 6.64
CA TYR A 17 5.92 1.88 7.70
C TYR A 17 6.08 1.08 8.99
N SER A 18 6.20 1.78 10.12
CA SER A 18 6.10 1.19 11.46
C SER A 18 4.72 1.49 12.01
N LEU A 19 4.01 0.46 12.46
CA LEU A 19 2.64 0.58 12.98
C LEU A 19 2.59 0.11 14.44
N PRO A 20 1.77 0.75 15.28
CA PRO A 20 1.51 0.23 16.61
C PRO A 20 0.69 -1.06 16.53
N GLU A 21 0.83 -1.88 17.57
CA GLU A 21 -0.08 -3.00 17.86
C GLU A 21 -1.51 -2.48 18.11
N GLU A 22 -2.52 -3.33 17.96
CA GLU A 22 -3.94 -2.97 18.10
C GLU A 22 -4.39 -1.81 17.21
N LEU A 23 -3.80 -1.68 16.01
CA LEU A 23 -4.24 -0.67 15.05
C LEU A 23 -5.68 -0.96 14.65
N GLN A 24 -6.57 -0.01 14.97
CA GLN A 24 -8.00 -0.14 14.76
C GLN A 24 -8.34 -0.25 13.26
N ARG A 25 -9.44 -0.94 12.97
CA ARG A 25 -10.03 -0.96 11.62
C ARG A 25 -10.25 0.47 11.12
N ASP A 26 -10.02 0.67 9.82
CA ASP A 26 -10.13 1.93 9.10
C ASP A 26 -9.12 3.02 9.53
N SER A 27 -8.17 2.70 10.42
CA SER A 27 -7.09 3.61 10.79
C SER A 27 -6.14 3.86 9.62
N SER A 28 -5.65 5.09 9.51
CA SER A 28 -4.70 5.49 8.47
C SER A 28 -3.30 4.97 8.78
N VAL A 29 -2.72 4.27 7.80
CA VAL A 29 -1.35 3.72 7.86
C VAL A 29 -0.35 4.69 7.25
N GLY A 30 -0.65 5.21 6.05
CA GLY A 30 0.27 6.05 5.29
C GLY A 30 -0.35 6.61 4.01
N LYS A 31 0.32 7.59 3.39
CA LYS A 31 -0.18 8.30 2.21
C LYS A 31 0.58 7.91 0.95
N ILE A 32 0.20 6.77 0.38
CA ILE A 32 0.89 6.15 -0.76
C ILE A 32 1.01 7.08 -1.97
N ALA A 33 -0.01 7.90 -2.25
CA ALA A 33 0.08 8.89 -3.34
C ALA A 33 1.20 9.92 -3.11
N GLU A 34 1.24 10.51 -1.91
CA GLU A 34 2.24 11.52 -1.55
C GLU A 34 3.65 10.90 -1.50
N ASP A 35 3.78 9.72 -0.89
CA ASP A 35 5.06 9.04 -0.70
C ASP A 35 5.68 8.59 -2.04
N LEU A 36 4.86 8.21 -3.04
CA LEU A 36 5.31 7.89 -4.40
C LEU A 36 5.42 9.12 -5.33
N GLY A 37 5.09 10.32 -4.84
CA GLY A 37 5.05 11.54 -5.66
C GLY A 37 4.00 11.51 -6.78
N LEU A 38 2.93 10.72 -6.62
CA LEU A 38 1.86 10.56 -7.60
C LEU A 38 0.59 11.30 -7.15
N ALA A 39 -0.18 11.81 -8.12
CA ALA A 39 -1.52 12.28 -7.81
C ALA A 39 -2.48 11.10 -7.56
N PRO A 40 -3.47 11.20 -6.64
CA PRO A 40 -4.47 10.14 -6.42
C PRO A 40 -5.19 9.73 -7.71
N SER A 41 -5.46 10.68 -8.60
CA SER A 41 -6.05 10.41 -9.92
C SER A 41 -5.19 9.50 -10.80
N GLN A 42 -3.85 9.55 -10.66
CA GLN A 42 -2.94 8.66 -11.38
C GLN A 42 -3.00 7.23 -10.81
N LEU A 43 -3.14 7.08 -9.49
CA LEU A 43 -3.36 5.76 -8.86
C LEU A 43 -4.67 5.14 -9.33
N ALA A 44 -5.76 5.92 -9.36
CA ALA A 44 -7.05 5.47 -9.85
C ALA A 44 -7.00 5.08 -11.34
N ALA A 45 -6.40 5.92 -12.20
CA ALA A 45 -6.25 5.65 -13.63
C ALA A 45 -5.44 4.37 -13.91
N ARG A 46 -4.43 4.09 -13.09
CA ARG A 46 -3.59 2.88 -13.16
C ARG A 46 -4.22 1.66 -12.46
N LYS A 47 -5.40 1.81 -11.86
CA LYS A 47 -6.08 0.76 -11.06
C LYS A 47 -5.18 0.20 -9.97
N ALA A 48 -4.49 1.08 -9.24
CA ALA A 48 -3.62 0.71 -8.14
C ALA A 48 -4.37 -0.14 -7.12
N ARG A 49 -3.74 -1.22 -6.65
CA ARG A 49 -4.32 -2.16 -5.68
C ARG A 49 -3.23 -2.68 -4.75
N VAL A 50 -3.62 -2.97 -3.53
CA VAL A 50 -2.75 -3.64 -2.55
C VAL A 50 -2.77 -5.14 -2.85
N VAL A 51 -1.60 -5.78 -2.84
CA VAL A 51 -1.46 -7.22 -2.92
C VAL A 51 -0.65 -7.66 -1.71
N ALA A 52 -1.16 -8.63 -0.95
CA ALA A 52 -0.49 -9.18 0.21
C ALA A 52 0.12 -10.55 -0.14
N GLU A 53 1.26 -10.85 0.48
CA GLU A 53 1.86 -12.19 0.42
C GLU A 53 1.11 -13.10 1.41
N GLY A 54 -0.01 -13.67 0.97
CA GLY A 54 -0.88 -14.49 1.80
C GLY A 54 -2.33 -14.51 1.32
N SER A 55 -3.20 -15.18 2.08
CA SER A 55 -4.64 -15.25 1.78
C SER A 55 -5.42 -14.03 2.26
N GLU A 56 -4.90 -13.28 3.23
CA GLU A 56 -5.61 -12.18 3.86
C GLU A 56 -5.01 -10.82 3.51
N GLN A 57 -5.86 -9.93 2.99
CA GLN A 57 -5.51 -8.55 2.70
C GLN A 57 -5.74 -7.70 3.95
N LEU A 58 -4.67 -7.36 4.68
CA LEU A 58 -4.74 -6.58 5.92
C LEU A 58 -4.94 -5.07 5.70
N PHE A 59 -4.61 -4.59 4.49
CA PHE A 59 -4.65 -3.17 4.17
C PHE A 59 -5.47 -2.89 2.92
N ARG A 60 -6.09 -1.71 2.88
CA ARG A 60 -6.84 -1.20 1.73
C ARG A 60 -6.26 0.14 1.30
N LEU A 61 -6.13 0.32 -0.02
CA LEU A 61 -5.81 1.61 -0.62
C LEU A 61 -7.11 2.29 -1.06
N ASP A 62 -7.35 3.51 -0.61
CA ASP A 62 -8.39 4.36 -1.15
C ASP A 62 -7.87 5.04 -2.44
N PRO A 63 -8.42 4.72 -3.63
CA PRO A 63 -7.96 5.29 -4.88
C PRO A 63 -8.33 6.78 -5.05
N ALA A 64 -9.30 7.29 -4.30
CA ALA A 64 -9.70 8.69 -4.38
C ALA A 64 -8.75 9.61 -3.62
N THR A 65 -8.27 9.16 -2.46
CA THR A 65 -7.36 9.94 -1.60
C THR A 65 -5.90 9.52 -1.71
N GLY A 66 -5.64 8.28 -2.15
CA GLY A 66 -4.30 7.70 -2.18
C GLY A 66 -3.79 7.27 -0.80
N VAL A 67 -4.67 7.14 0.19
CA VAL A 67 -4.33 6.76 1.57
C VAL A 67 -4.50 5.26 1.77
N LEU A 68 -3.52 4.65 2.44
CA LEU A 68 -3.56 3.26 2.89
C LEU A 68 -4.19 3.20 4.29
N THR A 69 -5.19 2.33 4.46
CA THR A 69 -5.89 2.11 5.74
C THR A 69 -5.86 0.64 6.15
N ALA A 70 -5.96 0.39 7.45
CA ALA A 70 -6.15 -0.95 8.00
C ALA A 70 -7.55 -1.46 7.63
N LYS A 71 -7.64 -2.64 7.00
CA LYS A 71 -8.93 -3.25 6.66
C LYS A 71 -9.60 -3.88 7.87
N ASP A 72 -8.80 -4.41 8.78
CA ASP A 72 -9.21 -5.09 10.00
C ASP A 72 -8.27 -4.68 11.14
N SER A 73 -8.60 -5.06 12.38
CA SER A 73 -7.72 -4.79 13.52
C SER A 73 -6.43 -5.56 13.37
N LEU A 74 -5.28 -4.90 13.48
CA LEU A 74 -3.98 -5.59 13.45
C LEU A 74 -3.68 -6.17 14.82
N ASP A 75 -3.73 -7.49 14.89
CA ASP A 75 -3.34 -8.32 16.03
C ASP A 75 -2.03 -9.02 15.65
N ARG A 76 -0.95 -8.75 16.40
CA ARG A 76 0.39 -9.25 16.08
C ARG A 76 0.43 -10.78 16.14
N GLU A 77 -0.26 -11.40 17.10
CA GLU A 77 -0.35 -12.84 17.26
C GLU A 77 -0.97 -13.52 16.04
N GLN A 78 -1.87 -12.84 15.34
CA GLN A 78 -2.48 -13.36 14.11
C GLN A 78 -1.57 -13.21 12.89
N ILE A 79 -0.76 -12.15 12.85
CA ILE A 79 0.10 -11.83 11.69
C ILE A 79 1.46 -12.54 11.78
N CYS A 80 2.12 -12.47 12.93
CA CYS A 80 3.42 -13.07 13.18
C CYS A 80 3.43 -13.81 14.54
N PRO A 81 2.82 -15.01 14.64
CA PRO A 81 2.60 -15.72 15.90
C PRO A 81 3.87 -16.14 16.66
N HIS A 82 5.01 -16.17 15.97
CA HIS A 82 6.28 -16.67 16.53
C HIS A 82 7.32 -15.57 16.79
N SER A 83 6.95 -14.29 16.67
CA SER A 83 7.89 -13.17 16.85
C SER A 83 7.25 -12.01 17.59
N ASP A 84 7.97 -11.43 18.55
CA ASP A 84 7.56 -10.21 19.28
C ASP A 84 7.51 -8.97 18.36
N THR A 85 8.08 -9.05 17.15
CA THR A 85 8.06 -7.96 16.15
C THR A 85 7.93 -8.55 14.75
N CYS A 86 6.97 -8.06 13.97
CA CYS A 86 6.92 -8.36 12.54
C CYS A 86 7.90 -7.43 11.80
N THR A 87 8.80 -8.00 10.98
CA THR A 87 9.77 -7.25 10.16
C THR A 87 9.50 -7.40 8.68
#